data_AF-A0AB39RMB3-F1
#
_entry.id   AF-A0AB39RMB3-F1
#
_cell.length_a   1.000
_cell.length_b   1.000
_cell.length_c   1.000
_cell.angle_alpha   90.00
_cell.angle_beta   90.00
_cell.angle_gamma   90.00
#
_symmetry.space_group_name_H-M   'P 1'
#
loop_
_entity.id
_entity.type
_entity.pdbx_description
1 polymer ?
#
loop_
_entity_poly.entity_id
_entity_poly.type
_entity_poly.pdbx_seq_one_letter_code
_entity_poly.pdbx_strand_id
1 'polypeptide(L)'
;MARGTADFDGEALRFARLTRPVEGRLLSAAAVAKRLGTSKSRILAYENNTSKPDPQRIAELSGLFGIPARELRTKRALADIHGLRCQAGLTVTETAEHVGISRSSYSNVEREALLPVRDDGTVRMNLARVFNVSPAVIDRALLRHPAAVARQTELTEHLRVVFQRAHREHAPAVVDVDEPLLQEIAPLLQRPPQVACRLINAELDAYRDLLRDRARVEVDEAYAQNRTAATRARAAHARIELLIKDAAPTAAKHLTRFLSEAMNVRQWRLMVTLANTGMEGISFASTSRYAPFEDVVALQIRQYVTLLQRGDQSYLAPTENGIATVRANYPRYGRLYPRVPSPTLIHYAPQRRQPRIAVRPRPGRPPTEGGSPTLT
;
A
#
# COMPACT_ATOMS: atom_id res chain seq x y z
N MET A 1 20.66 -28.96 10.40
CA MET A 1 19.58 -29.58 9.60
C MET A 1 18.27 -28.83 9.84
N ALA A 2 17.89 -27.94 8.92
CA ALA A 2 16.63 -27.22 9.00
C ALA A 2 15.48 -28.16 8.58
N ARG A 3 14.58 -28.50 9.49
CA ARG A 3 13.31 -29.16 9.15
C ARG A 3 12.52 -28.19 8.25
N GLY A 4 12.02 -28.65 7.11
CA GLY A 4 11.33 -27.81 6.13
C GLY A 4 10.20 -27.01 6.76
N THR A 5 10.34 -25.69 6.76
CA THR A 5 9.35 -24.73 7.29
C THR A 5 8.38 -24.23 6.22
N ALA A 6 8.58 -24.61 4.96
CA ALA A 6 7.72 -24.17 3.87
C ALA A 6 6.35 -24.87 3.94
N ASP A 7 5.28 -24.09 3.98
CA ASP A 7 3.93 -24.61 3.77
C ASP A 7 3.82 -25.19 2.35
N PHE A 8 3.65 -26.52 2.31
CA PHE A 8 3.66 -27.38 1.14
C PHE A 8 2.38 -28.23 1.17
N ASP A 9 1.82 -28.50 0.00
CA ASP A 9 0.64 -29.32 -0.17
C ASP A 9 1.02 -30.67 -0.80
N GLY A 10 1.15 -31.68 0.07
CA GLY A 10 1.46 -33.05 -0.33
C GLY A 10 0.40 -33.68 -1.23
N GLU A 11 -0.87 -33.31 -1.07
CA GLU A 11 -1.93 -33.82 -1.95
C GLU A 11 -1.81 -33.24 -3.35
N ALA A 12 -1.46 -31.96 -3.46
CA ALA A 12 -1.19 -31.33 -4.75
C ALA A 12 -0.01 -32.00 -5.47
N LEU A 13 1.06 -32.37 -4.76
CA LEU A 13 2.16 -33.14 -5.33
C LEU A 13 1.70 -34.53 -5.79
N ARG A 14 0.95 -35.24 -4.96
CA ARG A 14 0.41 -36.56 -5.30
C ARG A 14 -0.49 -36.47 -6.54
N PHE A 15 -1.35 -35.47 -6.59
CA PHE A 15 -2.23 -35.20 -7.73
C PHE A 15 -1.41 -34.89 -8.98
N ALA A 16 -0.43 -33.99 -8.93
CA ALA A 16 0.44 -33.67 -10.05
C ALA A 16 1.16 -34.91 -10.58
N ARG A 17 1.68 -35.76 -9.68
CA ARG A 17 2.34 -37.02 -10.06
C ARG A 17 1.40 -38.00 -10.76
N LEU A 18 0.15 -38.09 -10.32
CA LEU A 18 -0.83 -39.02 -10.85
C LEU A 18 -1.53 -38.52 -12.13
N THR A 19 -1.49 -37.23 -12.41
CA THR A 19 -2.27 -36.63 -13.52
C THR A 19 -1.42 -35.98 -14.60
N ARG A 20 -0.19 -35.55 -14.30
CA ARG A 20 0.65 -34.85 -15.28
C ARG A 20 1.73 -35.77 -15.86
N PRO A 21 1.66 -36.08 -17.17
CA PRO A 21 2.71 -36.85 -17.82
C PRO A 21 3.97 -36.00 -17.97
N VAL A 22 5.12 -36.59 -17.67
CA VAL A 22 6.45 -36.00 -17.89
C VAL A 22 7.15 -36.85 -18.94
N GLU A 23 7.48 -36.26 -20.09
CA GLU A 23 7.97 -37.00 -21.28
C GLU A 23 6.98 -38.08 -21.74
N GLY A 24 5.68 -37.76 -21.75
CA GLY A 24 4.63 -38.65 -22.25
C GLY A 24 4.23 -39.79 -21.30
N ARG A 25 4.78 -39.87 -20.09
CA ARG A 25 4.44 -40.91 -19.10
C ARG A 25 4.18 -40.35 -17.70
N LEU A 26 3.30 -41.01 -16.96
CA LEU A 26 3.10 -40.74 -15.52
C LEU A 26 4.28 -41.30 -14.72
N LEU A 27 4.79 -40.52 -13.78
CA LEU A 27 5.95 -40.91 -12.97
C LEU A 27 5.49 -41.63 -11.69
N SER A 28 6.12 -42.76 -11.38
CA SER A 28 6.02 -43.36 -10.05
C SER A 28 6.83 -42.54 -9.03
N ALA A 29 6.53 -42.67 -7.74
CA ALA A 29 7.31 -41.99 -6.69
C ALA A 29 8.81 -42.35 -6.73
N ALA A 30 9.15 -43.58 -7.17
CA ALA A 30 10.53 -44.00 -7.36
C ALA A 30 11.20 -43.31 -8.56
N ALA A 31 10.46 -43.10 -9.65
CA ALA A 31 10.96 -42.41 -10.82
C ALA A 31 11.20 -40.91 -10.53
N VAL A 32 10.28 -40.27 -9.80
CA VAL A 32 10.46 -38.89 -9.30
C VAL A 32 11.70 -38.81 -8.42
N ALA A 33 11.84 -39.72 -7.47
CA ALA A 33 12.98 -39.77 -6.56
C ALA A 33 14.32 -39.90 -7.31
N LYS A 34 14.38 -40.78 -8.33
CA LYS A 34 15.57 -40.96 -9.17
C LYS A 34 15.94 -39.69 -9.93
N ARG A 35 14.97 -38.97 -10.50
CA ARG A 35 15.23 -37.72 -11.25
C ARG A 35 15.72 -36.59 -10.35
N LEU A 36 15.21 -36.52 -9.13
CA LEU A 36 15.52 -35.48 -8.17
C LEU A 36 16.72 -35.83 -7.27
N GLY A 37 17.34 -37.01 -7.43
CA GLY A 37 18.45 -37.44 -6.59
C GLY A 37 18.08 -37.61 -5.11
N THR A 38 16.88 -38.15 -4.83
CA THR A 38 16.37 -38.38 -3.47
C THR A 38 15.84 -39.82 -3.31
N SER A 39 15.38 -40.20 -2.11
CA SER A 39 14.79 -41.50 -1.85
C SER A 39 13.28 -41.53 -2.16
N LYS A 40 12.76 -42.70 -2.57
CA LYS A 40 11.32 -42.94 -2.75
C LYS A 40 10.53 -42.62 -1.48
N SER A 41 11.05 -43.03 -0.32
CA SER A 41 10.42 -42.78 0.98
C SER A 41 10.26 -41.29 1.26
N ARG A 42 11.23 -40.46 0.84
CA ARG A 42 11.16 -39.01 1.03
C ARG A 42 10.11 -38.35 0.16
N ILE A 43 9.92 -38.80 -1.08
CA ILE A 43 8.83 -38.33 -1.94
C ILE A 43 7.47 -38.71 -1.35
N LEU A 44 7.30 -39.96 -0.89
CA LEU A 44 6.07 -40.38 -0.22
C LEU A 44 5.82 -39.61 1.09
N ALA A 45 6.88 -39.27 1.83
CA ALA A 45 6.75 -38.43 3.02
C ALA A 45 6.27 -37.01 2.69
N TYR A 46 6.71 -36.44 1.55
CA TYR A 46 6.17 -35.17 1.06
C TYR A 46 4.71 -35.29 0.66
N GLU A 47 4.34 -36.32 -0.11
CA GLU A 47 2.95 -36.56 -0.54
C GLU A 47 1.99 -36.76 0.64
N ASN A 48 2.45 -37.42 1.71
CA ASN A 48 1.67 -37.67 2.92
C ASN A 48 1.76 -36.53 3.95
N ASN A 49 2.39 -35.41 3.61
CA ASN A 49 2.62 -34.27 4.52
C ASN A 49 3.39 -34.62 5.81
N THR A 50 4.09 -35.76 5.88
CA THR A 50 4.89 -36.16 7.05
C THR A 50 6.27 -35.51 7.05
N SER A 51 6.71 -34.98 5.91
CA SER A 51 7.91 -34.15 5.77
C SER A 51 7.64 -33.01 4.81
N LYS A 52 8.30 -31.86 5.01
CA LYS A 52 8.17 -30.68 4.15
C LYS A 52 9.46 -30.48 3.34
N PRO A 53 9.39 -30.34 2.01
CA PRO A 53 10.55 -30.00 1.18
C PRO A 53 11.06 -28.59 1.50
N ASP A 54 12.35 -28.36 1.27
CA ASP A 54 12.91 -27.01 1.25
C ASP A 54 12.47 -26.23 -0.01
N PRO A 55 12.61 -24.88 -0.05
CA PRO A 55 12.14 -24.08 -1.18
C PRO A 55 12.77 -24.46 -2.52
N GLN A 56 14.06 -24.79 -2.54
CA GLN A 56 14.77 -25.22 -3.75
C GLN A 56 14.16 -26.52 -4.28
N ARG A 57 13.88 -27.48 -3.39
CA ARG A 57 13.23 -28.74 -3.74
C ARG A 57 11.81 -28.54 -4.28
N ILE A 58 11.07 -27.56 -3.77
CA ILE A 58 9.75 -27.20 -4.33
C ILE A 58 9.90 -26.69 -5.76
N ALA A 59 10.90 -25.85 -6.04
CA ALA A 59 11.18 -25.36 -7.38
C ALA A 59 11.57 -26.50 -8.34
N GLU A 60 12.37 -27.46 -7.90
CA GLU A 60 12.72 -28.65 -8.69
C GLU A 60 11.49 -29.53 -8.98
N LEU A 61 10.62 -29.77 -7.99
CA LEU A 61 9.37 -30.51 -8.17
C LEU A 61 8.44 -29.79 -9.17
N SER A 62 8.31 -28.47 -9.01
CA SER A 62 7.57 -27.58 -9.91
C SER A 62 8.07 -27.68 -11.35
N GLY A 63 9.40 -27.57 -11.54
CA GLY A 63 10.04 -27.71 -12.84
C GLY A 63 9.84 -29.10 -13.46
N LEU A 64 9.95 -30.16 -12.65
CA LEU A 64 9.77 -31.55 -13.11
C LEU A 64 8.37 -31.80 -13.69
N PHE A 65 7.32 -31.27 -13.07
CA PHE A 65 5.93 -31.46 -13.51
C PHE A 65 5.40 -30.35 -14.42
N GLY A 66 6.21 -29.32 -14.71
CA GLY A 66 5.78 -28.16 -15.48
C GLY A 66 4.60 -27.41 -14.84
N ILE A 67 4.54 -27.41 -13.50
CA ILE A 67 3.50 -26.70 -12.73
C ILE A 67 4.09 -25.49 -12.03
N PRO A 68 3.39 -24.36 -11.93
CA PRO A 68 3.81 -23.26 -11.08
C PRO A 68 4.01 -23.71 -9.63
N ALA A 69 5.11 -23.31 -8.98
CA ALA A 69 5.39 -23.66 -7.58
C ALA A 69 4.25 -23.32 -6.60
N ARG A 70 3.43 -22.31 -6.91
CA ARG A 70 2.22 -21.95 -6.15
C ARG A 70 1.17 -23.05 -6.07
N GLU A 71 1.12 -23.97 -7.04
CA GLU A 71 0.16 -25.09 -7.06
C GLU A 71 0.53 -26.18 -6.07
N LEU A 72 1.81 -26.27 -5.68
CA LEU A 72 2.31 -27.23 -4.69
C LEU A 72 2.25 -26.70 -3.24
N ARG A 73 1.51 -25.61 -3.00
CA ARG A 73 1.49 -24.92 -1.72
C ARG A 73 0.07 -24.62 -1.28
N THR A 74 -0.14 -24.58 0.02
CA THR A 74 -1.45 -24.25 0.58
C THR A 74 -1.82 -22.80 0.24
N LYS A 75 -3.11 -22.51 0.04
CA LYS A 75 -3.57 -21.14 -0.27
C LYS A 75 -3.14 -20.11 0.78
N ARG A 76 -3.02 -20.52 2.05
CA ARG A 76 -2.53 -19.68 3.15
C ARG A 76 -1.07 -19.28 2.96
N ALA A 77 -0.25 -20.18 2.43
CA ALA A 77 1.17 -19.97 2.14
C ALA A 77 1.46 -18.99 1.00
N LEU A 78 0.44 -18.49 0.30
CA LEU A 78 0.60 -17.52 -0.79
C LEU A 78 0.19 -16.10 -0.36
N ALA A 79 -0.24 -15.94 0.90
CA ALA A 79 -0.77 -14.69 1.41
C ALA A 79 0.27 -13.82 2.14
N ASP A 80 1.43 -14.36 2.51
CA ASP A 80 2.48 -13.68 3.27
C ASP A 80 3.83 -13.61 2.52
N ILE A 81 4.75 -12.77 3.00
CA ILE A 81 6.05 -12.52 2.34
C ILE A 81 6.92 -13.78 2.34
N HIS A 82 6.93 -14.53 3.44
CA HIS A 82 7.64 -15.81 3.54
C HIS A 82 7.17 -16.80 2.47
N GLY A 83 5.86 -16.88 2.29
CA GLY A 83 5.18 -17.54 1.21
C GLY A 83 5.70 -17.13 -0.16
N LEU A 84 5.61 -15.85 -0.50
CA LEU A 84 6.05 -15.36 -1.80
C LEU A 84 7.54 -15.67 -2.07
N ARG A 85 8.42 -15.55 -1.07
CA ARG A 85 9.83 -15.93 -1.21
C ARG A 85 10.00 -17.41 -1.52
N CYS A 86 9.39 -18.28 -0.72
CA CYS A 86 9.51 -19.72 -0.92
C CYS A 86 8.92 -20.16 -2.27
N GLN A 87 7.93 -19.44 -2.82
CA GLN A 87 7.41 -19.68 -4.17
C GLN A 87 8.44 -19.29 -5.25
N ALA A 88 9.18 -18.22 -5.02
CA ALA A 88 10.28 -17.81 -5.90
C ALA A 88 11.51 -18.74 -5.79
N GLY A 89 11.51 -19.72 -4.87
CA GLY A 89 12.61 -20.65 -4.67
C GLY A 89 13.84 -20.04 -4.01
N LEU A 90 13.70 -18.86 -3.39
CA LEU A 90 14.82 -18.09 -2.86
C LEU A 90 15.04 -18.33 -1.37
N THR A 91 16.32 -18.30 -0.96
CA THR A 91 16.72 -18.21 0.45
C THR A 91 16.59 -16.78 0.96
N VAL A 92 16.57 -16.63 2.29
CA VAL A 92 16.54 -15.31 2.96
C VAL A 92 17.73 -14.43 2.53
N THR A 93 18.91 -15.02 2.36
CA THR A 93 20.12 -14.31 1.95
C THR A 93 20.02 -13.82 0.50
N GLU A 94 19.66 -14.70 -0.44
CA GLU A 94 19.51 -14.35 -1.86
C GLU A 94 18.42 -13.29 -2.05
N THR A 95 17.28 -13.40 -1.35
CA THR A 95 16.24 -12.37 -1.44
C THR A 95 16.72 -11.03 -0.91
N ALA A 96 17.44 -10.99 0.22
CA ALA A 96 17.96 -9.75 0.77
C ALA A 96 18.93 -9.07 -0.20
N GLU A 97 19.84 -9.84 -0.81
CA GLU A 97 20.78 -9.36 -1.83
C GLU A 97 20.06 -8.83 -3.07
N HIS A 98 19.09 -9.56 -3.62
CA HIS A 98 18.33 -9.11 -4.80
C HIS A 98 17.44 -7.89 -4.55
N VAL A 99 16.92 -7.73 -3.32
CA VAL A 99 16.13 -6.57 -2.92
C VAL A 99 17.01 -5.35 -2.64
N GLY A 100 18.28 -5.57 -2.28
CA GLY A 100 19.23 -4.51 -1.93
C GLY A 100 19.14 -4.09 -0.46
N ILE A 101 18.80 -5.01 0.45
CA ILE A 101 18.73 -4.73 1.90
C ILE A 101 19.52 -5.76 2.70
N SER A 102 19.82 -5.46 3.96
CA SER A 102 20.51 -6.42 4.82
C SER A 102 19.63 -7.65 5.12
N ARG A 103 20.28 -8.79 5.37
CA ARG A 103 19.59 -10.04 5.77
C ARG A 103 18.73 -9.87 7.02
N SER A 104 19.20 -9.08 8.00
CA SER A 104 18.44 -8.80 9.22
C SER A 104 17.20 -7.95 8.92
N SER A 105 17.33 -6.91 8.08
CA SER A 105 16.18 -6.11 7.64
C SER A 105 15.15 -6.96 6.91
N TYR A 106 15.58 -7.81 5.98
CA TYR A 106 14.66 -8.72 5.29
C TYR A 106 13.97 -9.71 6.25
N SER A 107 14.69 -10.22 7.24
CA SER A 107 14.11 -11.09 8.28
C SER A 107 13.00 -10.38 9.08
N ASN A 108 13.16 -9.08 9.34
CA ASN A 108 12.12 -8.27 10.00
C ASN A 108 10.91 -8.03 9.08
N VAL A 109 11.12 -7.90 7.77
CA VAL A 109 10.02 -7.86 6.79
C VAL A 109 9.19 -9.13 6.85
N GLU A 110 9.82 -10.32 6.89
CA GLU A 110 9.07 -11.59 6.96
C GLU A 110 8.37 -11.81 8.29
N ARG A 111 9.05 -11.51 9.41
CA ARG A 111 8.54 -11.84 10.75
C ARG A 111 7.57 -10.82 11.31
N GLU A 112 7.74 -9.55 10.94
CA GLU A 112 7.06 -8.44 11.61
C GLU A 112 6.40 -7.47 10.60
N ALA A 113 6.50 -7.76 9.30
CA ALA A 113 6.07 -6.85 8.23
C ALA A 113 6.68 -5.44 8.39
N LEU A 114 7.94 -5.39 8.84
CA LEU A 114 8.69 -4.16 9.03
C LEU A 114 9.59 -3.85 7.84
N LEU A 115 9.22 -2.82 7.09
CA LEU A 115 10.13 -2.25 6.10
C LEU A 115 11.25 -1.47 6.81
N PRO A 116 12.44 -1.36 6.19
CA PRO A 116 13.52 -0.53 6.72
C PRO A 116 13.04 0.89 7.01
N VAL A 117 13.44 1.45 8.15
CA VAL A 117 13.04 2.82 8.57
C VAL A 117 13.46 3.87 7.54
N ARG A 118 14.59 3.64 6.86
CA ARG A 118 15.15 4.50 5.80
C ARG A 118 14.90 3.93 4.40
N ASP A 119 13.73 3.35 4.16
CA ASP A 119 13.30 2.97 2.82
C ASP A 119 13.02 4.23 1.98
N ASP A 120 13.50 4.23 0.74
CA ASP A 120 13.23 5.23 -0.29
C ASP A 120 11.91 4.93 -1.04
N GLY A 121 11.20 3.90 -0.57
CA GLY A 121 9.95 3.37 -1.11
C GLY A 121 10.16 2.33 -2.21
N THR A 122 11.40 1.94 -2.51
CA THR A 122 11.71 0.95 -3.55
C THR A 122 11.67 -0.47 -3.04
N VAL A 123 11.86 -0.73 -1.74
CA VAL A 123 11.92 -2.10 -1.20
C VAL A 123 10.68 -2.92 -1.59
N ARG A 124 9.48 -2.31 -1.53
CA ARG A 124 8.24 -2.99 -1.94
C ARG A 124 8.21 -3.33 -3.43
N MET A 125 8.71 -2.44 -4.29
CA MET A 125 8.76 -2.66 -5.73
C MET A 125 9.82 -3.71 -6.08
N ASN A 126 10.96 -3.69 -5.38
CA ASN A 126 12.01 -4.69 -5.52
C ASN A 126 11.52 -6.07 -5.07
N LEU A 127 10.80 -6.17 -3.95
CA LEU A 127 10.15 -7.42 -3.53
C LEU A 127 9.16 -7.93 -4.58
N ALA A 128 8.32 -7.05 -5.13
CA ALA A 128 7.37 -7.41 -6.17
C ALA A 128 8.08 -7.98 -7.42
N ARG A 129 9.17 -7.32 -7.85
CA ARG A 129 10.03 -7.77 -8.96
C ARG A 129 10.69 -9.11 -8.66
N VAL A 130 11.32 -9.27 -7.49
CA VAL A 130 12.05 -10.48 -7.09
C VAL A 130 11.13 -11.68 -6.97
N PHE A 131 9.91 -11.50 -6.48
CA PHE A 131 8.92 -12.58 -6.38
C PHE A 131 8.07 -12.75 -7.64
N ASN A 132 8.28 -11.92 -8.67
CA ASN A 132 7.49 -11.88 -9.90
C ASN A 132 5.97 -11.78 -9.63
N VAL A 133 5.59 -10.85 -8.76
CA VAL A 133 4.20 -10.53 -8.42
C VAL A 133 3.92 -9.04 -8.58
N SER A 134 2.65 -8.64 -8.58
CA SER A 134 2.32 -7.21 -8.60
C SER A 134 2.60 -6.56 -7.23
N PRO A 135 2.93 -5.26 -7.18
CA PRO A 135 3.13 -4.54 -5.92
C PRO A 135 1.93 -4.62 -4.97
N ALA A 136 0.71 -4.68 -5.52
CA ALA A 136 -0.51 -4.84 -4.72
C ALA A 136 -0.56 -6.16 -3.93
N VAL A 137 0.11 -7.22 -4.41
CA VAL A 137 0.25 -8.49 -3.67
C VAL A 137 1.20 -8.31 -2.47
N ILE A 138 2.31 -7.60 -2.66
CA ILE A 138 3.25 -7.25 -1.57
C ILE A 138 2.56 -6.38 -0.52
N ASP A 139 1.86 -5.33 -0.93
CA ASP A 139 1.12 -4.46 -0.01
C ASP A 139 0.08 -5.24 0.78
N ARG A 140 -0.65 -6.14 0.13
CA ARG A 140 -1.63 -7.01 0.80
C ARG A 140 -0.96 -7.94 1.80
N ALA A 141 0.18 -8.54 1.44
CA ALA A 141 0.92 -9.44 2.32
C ALA A 141 1.45 -8.71 3.56
N LEU A 142 1.99 -7.51 3.39
CA LEU A 142 2.46 -6.67 4.49
C LEU A 142 1.29 -6.21 5.39
N LEU A 143 0.19 -5.73 4.80
CA LEU A 143 -0.95 -5.20 5.56
C LEU A 143 -1.74 -6.29 6.29
N ARG A 144 -1.83 -7.51 5.74
CA ARG A 144 -2.54 -8.63 6.37
C ARG A 144 -1.65 -9.48 7.27
N HIS A 145 -0.38 -9.14 7.39
CA HIS A 145 0.53 -9.84 8.28
C HIS A 145 0.03 -9.76 9.73
N PRO A 146 -0.01 -10.86 10.51
CA PRO A 146 -0.56 -10.85 11.86
C PRO A 146 0.07 -9.80 12.78
N ALA A 147 1.38 -9.61 12.72
CA ALA A 147 2.07 -8.58 13.51
C ALA A 147 1.73 -7.15 13.08
N ALA A 148 1.48 -6.90 11.78
CA ALA A 148 1.04 -5.59 11.31
C ALA A 148 -0.39 -5.29 11.76
N VAL A 149 -1.28 -6.29 11.70
CA VAL A 149 -2.66 -6.19 12.17
C VAL A 149 -2.68 -5.93 13.68
N ALA A 150 -1.91 -6.68 14.48
CA ALA A 150 -1.83 -6.47 15.92
C ALA A 150 -1.36 -5.05 16.27
N ARG A 151 -0.28 -4.58 15.62
CA ARG A 151 0.25 -3.23 15.82
C ARG A 151 -0.73 -2.14 15.41
N GLN A 152 -1.46 -2.35 14.31
CA GLN A 152 -2.49 -1.41 13.87
C GLN A 152 -3.67 -1.35 14.84
N THR A 153 -4.09 -2.49 15.38
CA THR A 153 -5.13 -2.56 16.42
C THR A 153 -4.69 -1.81 17.66
N GLU A 154 -3.48 -2.06 18.16
CA GLU A 154 -2.91 -1.35 19.31
C GLU A 154 -2.84 0.16 19.06
N LEU A 155 -2.32 0.59 17.92
CA LEU A 155 -2.30 1.99 17.51
C LEU A 155 -3.71 2.60 17.46
N THR A 156 -4.71 1.84 17.01
CA THR A 156 -6.11 2.29 16.97
C THR A 156 -6.65 2.56 18.37
N GLU A 157 -6.33 1.71 19.34
CA GLU A 157 -6.74 1.89 20.73
C GLU A 157 -6.13 3.16 21.33
N HIS A 158 -4.82 3.38 21.14
CA HIS A 158 -4.17 4.60 21.61
C HIS A 158 -4.73 5.86 20.93
N LEU A 159 -4.93 5.83 19.60
CA LEU A 159 -5.53 6.96 18.88
C LEU A 159 -6.97 7.25 19.31
N ARG A 160 -7.74 6.23 19.71
CA ARG A 160 -9.08 6.44 20.26
C ARG A 160 -9.04 7.25 21.55
N VAL A 161 -8.08 6.97 22.43
CA VAL A 161 -7.87 7.76 23.67
C VAL A 161 -7.49 9.20 23.32
N VAL A 162 -6.58 9.42 22.36
CA VAL A 162 -6.21 10.77 21.91
C VAL A 162 -7.42 11.52 21.36
N PHE A 163 -8.21 10.90 20.48
CA PHE A 163 -9.35 11.53 19.83
C PHE A 163 -10.51 11.79 20.80
N GLN A 164 -10.72 10.92 21.80
CA GLN A 164 -11.71 11.15 22.86
C GLN A 164 -11.44 12.42 23.65
N ARG A 165 -10.18 12.82 23.84
CA ARG A 165 -9.86 14.09 24.51
C ARG A 165 -10.34 15.31 23.74
N ALA A 166 -10.38 15.23 22.41
CA ALA A 166 -10.92 16.31 21.58
C ALA A 166 -12.43 16.53 21.74
N HIS A 167 -13.17 15.57 22.32
CA HIS A 167 -14.58 15.78 22.66
C HIS A 167 -14.78 16.61 23.93
N ARG A 168 -13.77 16.71 24.80
CA ARG A 168 -13.91 17.46 26.05
C ARG A 168 -13.90 18.95 25.72
N GLU A 169 -15.06 19.58 25.90
CA GLU A 169 -15.24 21.02 25.68
C GLU A 169 -14.18 21.81 26.48
N HIS A 170 -13.56 22.79 25.83
CA HIS A 170 -12.52 23.68 26.39
C HIS A 170 -11.13 23.09 26.70
N ALA A 171 -10.87 21.81 26.45
CA ALA A 171 -9.51 21.27 26.55
C ALA A 171 -8.76 21.45 25.22
N PRO A 172 -7.57 22.09 25.19
CA PRO A 172 -6.72 22.03 24.02
C PRO A 172 -6.28 20.57 23.80
N ALA A 173 -6.95 19.88 22.88
CA ALA A 173 -6.53 18.56 22.43
C ALA A 173 -5.33 18.74 21.50
N VAL A 174 -4.16 18.94 22.09
CA VAL A 174 -2.85 18.90 21.46
C VAL A 174 -2.06 17.82 22.18
N VAL A 175 -1.34 16.99 21.43
CA VAL A 175 -0.45 15.96 21.97
C VAL A 175 0.95 16.54 22.07
N ASP A 176 1.52 16.55 23.26
CA ASP A 176 2.89 16.99 23.53
C ASP A 176 3.91 15.87 23.32
N VAL A 177 5.16 16.25 23.02
CA VAL A 177 6.24 15.29 22.73
C VAL A 177 6.56 14.40 23.94
N ASP A 178 6.41 14.94 25.15
CA ASP A 178 6.77 14.26 26.40
C ASP A 178 5.60 13.46 26.99
N GLU A 179 4.45 13.43 26.30
CA GLU A 179 3.27 12.71 26.79
C GLU A 179 3.51 11.18 26.80
N PRO A 180 3.22 10.46 27.91
CA PRO A 180 3.44 9.01 27.99
C PRO A 180 2.77 8.21 26.88
N LEU A 181 1.52 8.57 26.53
CA LEU A 181 0.77 7.90 25.46
C LEU A 181 1.45 8.07 24.09
N LEU A 182 2.11 9.20 23.84
CA LEU A 182 2.86 9.41 22.61
C LEU A 182 4.13 8.55 22.57
N GLN A 183 4.79 8.37 23.71
CA GLN A 183 5.97 7.50 23.83
C GLN A 183 5.63 6.03 23.54
N GLU A 184 4.40 5.61 23.80
CA GLU A 184 3.87 4.29 23.40
C GLU A 184 3.53 4.24 21.90
N ILE A 185 2.93 5.30 21.34
CA ILE A 185 2.56 5.35 19.92
C ILE A 185 3.79 5.39 18.99
N ALA A 186 4.85 6.11 19.38
CA ALA A 186 6.00 6.36 18.51
C ALA A 186 6.71 5.07 18.02
N PRO A 187 6.98 4.06 18.87
CA PRO A 187 7.46 2.74 18.46
C PRO A 187 6.52 2.00 17.49
N LEU A 188 5.20 2.10 17.68
CA LEU A 188 4.23 1.45 16.78
C LEU A 188 4.32 2.02 15.35
N LEU A 189 4.56 3.32 15.24
CA LEU A 189 4.81 4.01 13.97
C LEU A 189 6.26 3.85 13.47
N GLN A 190 7.17 3.30 14.28
CA GLN A 190 8.61 3.23 14.04
C GLN A 190 9.22 4.59 13.68
N ARG A 191 8.82 5.63 14.42
CA ARG A 191 9.31 6.99 14.20
C ARG A 191 9.70 7.64 15.53
N PRO A 192 10.62 8.61 15.52
CA PRO A 192 10.92 9.39 16.72
C PRO A 192 9.67 10.09 17.26
N PRO A 193 9.55 10.29 18.59
CA PRO A 193 8.38 10.93 19.21
C PRO A 193 8.03 12.29 18.59
N GLN A 194 9.02 13.11 18.24
CA GLN A 194 8.79 14.40 17.57
C GLN A 194 8.12 14.30 16.19
N VAL A 195 8.37 13.21 15.46
CA VAL A 195 7.73 12.95 14.15
C VAL A 195 6.32 12.41 14.38
N ALA A 196 6.17 11.46 15.31
CA ALA A 196 4.88 10.89 15.68
C ALA A 196 3.92 11.99 16.17
N CYS A 197 4.36 12.87 17.07
CA CYS A 197 3.62 14.03 17.58
C CYS A 197 3.03 14.87 16.45
N ARG A 198 3.86 15.29 15.48
CA ARG A 198 3.43 16.12 14.35
C ARG A 198 2.40 15.44 13.46
N LEU A 199 2.54 14.13 13.24
CA LEU A 199 1.60 13.35 12.43
C LEU A 199 0.27 13.12 13.15
N ILE A 200 0.32 12.79 14.44
CA ILE A 200 -0.89 12.57 15.27
C ILE A 200 -1.67 13.87 15.42
N ASN A 201 -0.99 14.99 15.70
CA ASN A 201 -1.66 16.29 15.77
C ASN A 201 -2.31 16.67 14.43
N ALA A 202 -1.77 16.24 13.29
CA ALA A 202 -2.40 16.47 12.00
C ALA A 202 -3.67 15.63 11.78
N GLU A 203 -3.68 14.37 12.22
CA GLU A 203 -4.89 13.54 12.20
C GLU A 203 -5.92 14.04 13.25
N LEU A 204 -5.46 14.61 14.36
CA LEU A 204 -6.29 15.25 15.38
C LEU A 204 -6.94 16.55 14.86
N ASP A 205 -6.21 17.36 14.10
CA ASP A 205 -6.77 18.53 13.40
C ASP A 205 -7.92 18.10 12.47
N ALA A 206 -7.69 17.08 11.63
CA ALA A 206 -8.71 16.54 10.73
C ALA A 206 -9.92 15.97 11.49
N TYR A 207 -9.68 15.34 12.65
CA TYR A 207 -10.75 14.86 13.51
C TYR A 207 -11.58 16.01 14.11
N ARG A 208 -10.94 17.11 14.52
CA ARG A 208 -11.63 18.30 15.03
C ARG A 208 -12.48 18.98 13.97
N ASP A 209 -12.06 18.93 12.71
CA ASP A 209 -12.88 19.40 11.59
C ASP A 209 -14.17 18.56 11.45
N LEU A 210 -14.10 17.23 11.64
CA LEU A 210 -15.30 16.39 11.68
C LEU A 210 -16.24 16.77 12.82
N LEU A 211 -15.71 17.09 14.02
CA LEU A 211 -16.52 17.54 15.16
C LEU A 211 -17.21 18.88 14.86
N ARG A 212 -16.50 19.82 14.20
CA ARG A 212 -17.09 21.10 13.77
C ARG A 212 -18.18 20.89 12.73
N ASP A 213 -17.95 20.02 11.76
CA ASP A 213 -18.93 19.72 10.72
C ASP A 213 -20.16 19.01 11.28
N ARG A 214 -19.98 18.13 12.27
CA ARG A 214 -21.09 17.53 13.04
C ARG A 214 -21.95 18.62 13.69
N ALA A 215 -21.34 19.53 14.46
CA ALA A 215 -22.06 20.61 15.13
C ALA A 215 -22.81 21.52 14.13
N ARG A 216 -22.21 21.81 12.97
CA ARG A 216 -22.89 22.55 11.90
C ARG A 216 -24.12 21.82 11.37
N VAL A 217 -23.98 20.53 11.08
CA VAL A 217 -25.09 19.73 10.54
C VAL A 217 -26.20 19.50 11.57
N GLU A 218 -25.87 19.38 12.87
CA GLU A 218 -26.85 19.36 13.95
C GLU A 218 -27.70 20.64 13.97
N VAL A 219 -27.07 21.81 13.79
CA VAL A 219 -27.78 23.10 13.64
C VAL A 219 -28.64 23.10 12.37
N ASP A 220 -28.09 22.69 11.22
CA ASP A 220 -28.85 22.63 9.96
C ASP A 220 -30.08 21.71 10.06
N GLU A 221 -29.98 20.61 10.80
CA GLU A 221 -31.10 19.71 11.07
C GLU A 221 -32.16 20.39 11.96
N ALA A 222 -31.74 21.04 13.05
CA ALA A 222 -32.64 21.69 14.00
C ALA A 222 -33.41 22.87 13.38
N TYR A 223 -32.79 23.60 12.44
CA TYR A 223 -33.37 24.78 11.79
C TYR A 223 -33.89 24.52 10.36
N ALA A 224 -34.05 23.25 9.97
CA ALA A 224 -34.51 22.89 8.64
C ALA A 224 -35.95 23.39 8.35
N GLN A 225 -36.10 24.25 7.33
CA GLN A 225 -37.38 24.88 6.97
C GLN A 225 -38.39 23.95 6.27
N ASN A 226 -37.94 22.81 5.76
CA ASN A 226 -38.79 21.84 5.08
C ASN A 226 -38.29 20.41 5.25
N ARG A 227 -39.18 19.44 4.98
CA ARG A 227 -38.91 18.01 5.15
C ARG A 227 -37.72 17.53 4.34
N THR A 228 -37.55 18.01 3.10
CA THR A 228 -36.44 17.62 2.24
C THR A 228 -35.10 18.08 2.81
N ALA A 229 -35.01 19.31 3.32
CA ALA A 229 -33.82 19.83 3.98
C ALA A 229 -33.51 19.03 5.25
N ALA A 230 -34.52 18.75 6.10
CA ALA A 230 -34.35 17.95 7.31
C ALA A 230 -33.85 16.53 7.00
N THR A 231 -34.42 15.86 5.98
CA THR A 231 -33.94 14.54 5.54
C THR A 231 -32.50 14.60 5.04
N ARG A 232 -32.11 15.65 4.32
CA ARG A 232 -30.74 15.82 3.80
C ARG A 232 -29.74 16.07 4.95
N ALA A 233 -30.10 16.91 5.92
CA ALA A 233 -29.30 17.18 7.11
C ALA A 233 -29.11 15.91 7.96
N ARG A 234 -30.19 15.14 8.23
CA ARG A 234 -30.10 13.83 8.91
C ARG A 234 -29.16 12.86 8.22
N ALA A 235 -29.25 12.75 6.89
CA ALA A 235 -28.37 11.88 6.13
C ALA A 235 -26.90 12.32 6.22
N ALA A 236 -26.64 13.63 6.19
CA ALA A 236 -25.30 14.19 6.40
C ALA A 236 -24.79 13.94 7.84
N HIS A 237 -25.65 14.12 8.85
CA HIS A 237 -25.33 13.89 10.26
C HIS A 237 -24.94 12.43 10.49
N ALA A 238 -25.77 11.49 10.05
CA ALA A 238 -25.49 10.06 10.14
C ALA A 238 -24.19 9.67 9.43
N ARG A 239 -23.87 10.30 8.30
CA ARG A 239 -22.60 10.09 7.59
C ARG A 239 -21.41 10.61 8.40
N ILE A 240 -21.50 11.79 9.00
CA ILE A 240 -20.42 12.37 9.82
C ILE A 240 -20.20 11.52 11.07
N GLU A 241 -21.25 11.05 11.72
CA GLU A 241 -21.14 10.15 12.88
C GLU A 241 -20.40 8.85 12.53
N LEU A 242 -20.65 8.26 11.37
CA LEU A 242 -19.88 7.11 10.89
C LEU A 242 -18.40 7.46 10.69
N LEU A 243 -18.09 8.63 10.10
CA LEU A 243 -16.71 9.09 9.94
C LEU A 243 -16.00 9.32 11.27
N ILE A 244 -16.70 9.90 12.26
CA ILE A 244 -16.18 10.11 13.61
C ILE A 244 -15.90 8.77 14.29
N LYS A 245 -16.84 7.82 14.21
CA LYS A 245 -16.69 6.46 14.76
C LYS A 245 -15.49 5.72 14.15
N ASP A 246 -15.30 5.84 12.84
CA ASP A 246 -14.24 5.16 12.11
C ASP A 246 -12.93 5.96 12.05
N ALA A 247 -12.85 7.13 12.68
CA ALA A 247 -11.72 8.04 12.56
C ALA A 247 -10.41 7.43 13.08
N ALA A 248 -10.42 6.85 14.29
CA ALA A 248 -9.22 6.23 14.88
C ALA A 248 -8.66 5.05 14.05
N PRO A 249 -9.46 4.02 13.68
CA PRO A 249 -8.95 2.93 12.84
C PRO A 249 -8.51 3.40 11.45
N THR A 250 -9.21 4.38 10.88
CA THR A 250 -8.85 5.00 9.60
C THR A 250 -7.52 5.73 9.69
N ALA A 251 -7.30 6.53 10.75
CA ALA A 251 -6.04 7.24 11.00
C ALA A 251 -4.88 6.26 11.20
N ALA A 252 -5.06 5.20 12.03
CA ALA A 252 -4.04 4.16 12.23
C ALA A 252 -3.62 3.50 10.91
N LYS A 253 -4.60 3.14 10.08
CA LYS A 253 -4.36 2.57 8.74
C LYS A 253 -3.62 3.55 7.83
N HIS A 254 -4.09 4.80 7.78
CA HIS A 254 -3.54 5.82 6.90
C HIS A 254 -2.12 6.20 7.29
N LEU A 255 -1.82 6.39 8.58
CA LEU A 255 -0.47 6.69 9.06
C LEU A 255 0.49 5.55 8.77
N THR A 256 0.11 4.31 9.09
CA THR A 256 0.94 3.13 8.84
C THR A 256 1.26 2.99 7.35
N ARG A 257 0.24 3.12 6.49
CA ARG A 257 0.44 3.09 5.03
C ARG A 257 1.29 4.27 4.59
N PHE A 258 0.92 5.50 4.92
CA PHE A 258 1.67 6.70 4.53
C PHE A 258 3.16 6.57 4.88
N LEU A 259 3.50 6.12 6.09
CA LEU A 259 4.89 5.97 6.51
C LEU A 259 5.65 4.85 5.79
N SER A 260 4.97 3.80 5.34
CA SER A 260 5.58 2.74 4.52
C SER A 260 5.77 3.14 3.06
N GLU A 261 5.06 4.19 2.61
CA GLU A 261 5.20 4.75 1.26
C GLU A 261 5.88 6.13 1.24
N ALA A 262 6.27 6.65 2.40
CA ALA A 262 6.76 8.01 2.52
C ALA A 262 8.05 8.19 1.71
N MET A 263 8.03 9.14 0.78
CA MET A 263 9.23 9.63 0.12
C MET A 263 10.16 10.24 1.15
N ASN A 264 11.46 10.06 0.97
CA ASN A 264 12.43 10.78 1.78
C ASN A 264 12.35 12.29 1.48
N VAL A 265 13.02 13.12 2.31
CA VAL A 265 12.95 14.58 2.18
C VAL A 265 13.43 15.11 0.83
N ARG A 266 14.40 14.45 0.19
CA ARG A 266 14.98 14.85 -1.10
C ARG A 266 14.02 14.52 -2.25
N GLN A 267 13.49 13.30 -2.25
CA GLN A 267 12.44 12.86 -3.17
C GLN A 267 11.20 13.78 -3.06
N TRP A 268 10.76 14.09 -1.85
CA TRP A 268 9.62 14.99 -1.64
C TRP A 268 9.90 16.40 -2.16
N ARG A 269 11.09 16.95 -1.89
CA ARG A 269 11.51 18.26 -2.41
C ARG A 269 11.52 18.29 -3.95
N LEU A 270 12.03 17.23 -4.58
CA LEU A 270 12.00 17.10 -6.03
C LEU A 270 10.56 17.04 -6.54
N MET A 271 9.68 16.23 -5.94
CA MET A 271 8.26 16.15 -6.32
C MET A 271 7.51 17.47 -6.14
N VAL A 272 7.78 18.24 -5.09
CA VAL A 272 7.22 19.59 -4.89
C VAL A 272 7.69 20.53 -6.00
N THR A 273 8.98 20.47 -6.36
CA THR A 273 9.55 21.29 -7.43
C THR A 273 8.90 20.97 -8.77
N LEU A 274 8.75 19.68 -9.11
CA LEU A 274 8.06 19.23 -10.31
C LEU A 274 6.58 19.62 -10.32
N ALA A 275 5.88 19.47 -9.20
CA ALA A 275 4.48 19.89 -9.07
C ALA A 275 4.29 21.40 -9.18
N ASN A 276 5.29 22.20 -8.80
CA ASN A 276 5.27 23.66 -8.98
C ASN A 276 5.67 24.10 -10.39
N THR A 277 6.44 23.30 -11.12
CA THR A 277 6.86 23.61 -12.50
C THR A 277 5.79 23.22 -13.52
N GLY A 278 4.97 22.21 -13.22
CA GLY A 278 3.94 21.70 -14.13
C GLY A 278 4.41 20.52 -14.97
N MET A 279 3.60 20.14 -15.97
CA MET A 279 3.86 18.97 -16.83
C MET A 279 5.06 19.15 -17.77
N GLU A 280 5.58 20.37 -17.89
CA GLU A 280 6.81 20.64 -18.62
C GLU A 280 8.03 20.03 -17.94
N GLY A 281 7.96 19.84 -16.62
CA GLY A 281 9.05 19.28 -15.84
C GLY A 281 10.24 20.24 -15.72
N ILE A 282 11.35 19.71 -15.22
CA ILE A 282 12.62 20.44 -15.13
C ILE A 282 13.69 19.72 -15.97
N SER A 283 14.71 20.44 -16.41
CA SER A 283 15.85 19.84 -17.11
C SER A 283 16.44 18.71 -16.27
N PHE A 284 16.66 17.53 -16.86
CA PHE A 284 17.19 16.36 -16.15
C PHE A 284 18.55 16.64 -15.51
N ALA A 285 19.41 17.42 -16.18
CA ALA A 285 20.71 17.85 -15.66
C ALA A 285 20.59 18.69 -14.39
N SER A 286 19.47 19.39 -14.19
CA SER A 286 19.21 20.23 -13.01
C SER A 286 18.67 19.44 -11.79
N THR A 287 18.29 18.17 -11.97
CA THR A 287 17.68 17.34 -10.90
C THR A 287 18.64 17.10 -9.72
N SER A 288 19.95 17.05 -10.00
CA SER A 288 21.02 16.88 -9.01
C SER A 288 21.04 17.96 -7.92
N ARG A 289 20.48 19.15 -8.20
CA ARG A 289 20.32 20.23 -7.20
C ARG A 289 19.30 19.87 -6.11
N TYR A 290 18.39 18.95 -6.40
CA TYR A 290 17.27 18.60 -5.52
C TYR A 290 17.42 17.22 -4.91
N ALA A 291 17.85 16.24 -5.71
CA ALA A 291 17.99 14.85 -5.29
C ALA A 291 19.12 14.14 -6.06
N PRO A 292 19.83 13.19 -5.42
CA PRO A 292 20.77 12.30 -6.11
C PRO A 292 20.06 11.44 -7.16
N PHE A 293 20.84 10.87 -8.10
CA PHE A 293 20.32 10.03 -9.18
C PHE A 293 19.51 8.83 -8.67
N GLU A 294 19.93 8.20 -7.58
CA GLU A 294 19.23 7.07 -6.94
C GLU A 294 17.80 7.42 -6.54
N ASP A 295 17.59 8.63 -5.99
CA ASP A 295 16.26 9.12 -5.62
C ASP A 295 15.37 9.35 -6.85
N VAL A 296 15.95 9.76 -7.98
CA VAL A 296 15.22 9.91 -9.24
C VAL A 296 14.79 8.55 -9.79
N VAL A 297 15.69 7.57 -9.77
CA VAL A 297 15.39 6.19 -10.17
C VAL A 297 14.29 5.60 -9.29
N ALA A 298 14.34 5.83 -7.98
CA ALA A 298 13.29 5.40 -7.05
C ALA A 298 11.91 5.98 -7.41
N LEU A 299 11.85 7.28 -7.72
CA LEU A 299 10.62 7.94 -8.18
C LEU A 299 10.12 7.42 -9.53
N GLN A 300 11.03 7.06 -10.45
CA GLN A 300 10.69 6.44 -11.73
C GLN A 300 10.12 5.03 -11.55
N ILE A 301 10.74 4.20 -10.70
CA ILE A 301 10.25 2.85 -10.35
C ILE A 301 8.84 2.93 -9.77
N ARG A 302 8.56 3.94 -8.96
CA ARG A 302 7.23 4.23 -8.38
C ARG A 302 6.26 4.88 -9.37
N GLN A 303 6.69 5.14 -10.60
CA GLN A 303 5.93 5.80 -11.65
C GLN A 303 5.40 7.18 -11.22
N TYR A 304 6.14 7.92 -10.40
CA TYR A 304 5.79 9.29 -9.98
C TYR A 304 6.37 10.34 -10.91
N VAL A 305 7.45 9.99 -11.60
CA VAL A 305 8.11 10.85 -12.58
C VAL A 305 8.41 10.04 -13.84
N THR A 306 8.53 10.75 -14.96
CA THR A 306 8.93 10.19 -16.25
C THR A 306 9.98 11.08 -16.90
N LEU A 307 10.83 10.49 -17.73
CA LEU A 307 11.81 11.23 -18.53
C LEU A 307 11.20 11.52 -19.91
N LEU A 308 11.11 12.79 -20.26
CA LEU A 308 10.65 13.27 -21.55
C LEU A 308 11.85 13.73 -22.37
N GLN A 309 11.89 13.37 -23.66
CA GLN A 309 12.87 13.91 -24.60
C GLN A 309 12.22 15.06 -25.39
N ARG A 310 12.90 16.20 -25.47
CA ARG A 310 12.47 17.38 -26.26
C ARG A 310 13.70 17.94 -26.98
N GLY A 311 13.84 17.61 -28.26
CA GLY A 311 15.08 17.87 -29.01
C GLY A 311 16.24 17.12 -28.36
N ASP A 312 17.36 17.81 -28.16
CA ASP A 312 18.59 17.25 -27.57
C ASP A 312 18.60 17.28 -26.03
N GLN A 313 17.50 17.71 -25.40
CA GLN A 313 17.42 17.85 -23.95
C GLN A 313 16.40 16.88 -23.34
N SER A 314 16.81 16.26 -22.24
CA SER A 314 15.94 15.43 -21.42
C SER A 314 15.36 16.23 -20.25
N TYR A 315 14.06 16.05 -20.00
CA TYR A 315 13.31 16.71 -18.92
C TYR A 315 12.70 15.65 -18.01
N LEU A 316 12.80 15.87 -16.70
CA LEU A 316 12.08 15.07 -15.72
C LEU A 316 10.73 15.74 -15.45
N ALA A 317 9.63 15.04 -15.73
CA ALA A 317 8.27 15.54 -15.52
C ALA A 317 7.51 14.65 -14.54
N PRO A 318 6.58 15.20 -13.74
CA PRO A 318 5.73 14.39 -12.90
C PRO A 318 4.69 13.64 -13.75
N THR A 319 4.36 12.41 -13.35
CA THR A 319 3.24 11.67 -13.94
C THR A 319 1.92 12.07 -13.28
N GLU A 320 0.78 11.67 -13.85
CA GLU A 320 -0.52 11.84 -13.20
C GLU A 320 -0.57 11.17 -11.82
N ASN A 321 0.01 9.97 -11.69
CA ASN A 321 0.11 9.24 -10.43
C ASN A 321 0.97 10.01 -9.40
N GLY A 322 2.09 10.59 -9.84
CA GLY A 322 2.93 11.45 -9.00
C GLY A 322 2.16 12.66 -8.47
N ILE A 323 1.43 13.37 -9.34
CA ILE A 323 0.63 14.53 -8.95
C ILE A 323 -0.54 14.14 -8.03
N ALA A 324 -1.24 13.05 -8.33
CA ALA A 324 -2.29 12.53 -7.45
C ALA A 324 -1.74 12.20 -6.05
N THR A 325 -0.56 11.58 -5.98
CA THR A 325 0.13 11.27 -4.73
C THR A 325 0.51 12.54 -3.96
N VAL A 326 1.08 13.54 -4.64
CA VAL A 326 1.42 14.85 -4.03
C VAL A 326 0.16 15.50 -3.44
N ARG A 327 -0.93 15.56 -4.20
CA ARG A 327 -2.21 16.16 -3.75
C ARG A 327 -2.79 15.45 -2.54
N ALA A 328 -2.80 14.12 -2.55
CA ALA A 328 -3.40 13.34 -1.48
C ALA A 328 -2.60 13.42 -0.17
N ASN A 329 -1.28 13.67 -0.25
CA ASN A 329 -0.38 13.52 0.89
C ASN A 329 0.38 14.78 1.32
N TYR A 330 0.31 15.90 0.57
CA TYR A 330 1.06 17.10 0.94
C TYR A 330 0.80 17.61 2.37
N PRO A 331 -0.41 17.52 2.97
CA PRO A 331 -0.61 17.95 4.35
C PRO A 331 0.25 17.14 5.31
N ARG A 332 0.35 15.81 5.11
CA ARG A 332 1.17 14.91 5.92
C ARG A 332 2.66 15.13 5.69
N TYR A 333 3.07 15.31 4.44
CA TYR A 333 4.47 15.64 4.15
C TYR A 333 4.89 17.00 4.71
N GLY A 334 4.02 18.01 4.75
CA GLY A 334 4.31 19.28 5.42
C GLY A 334 4.57 19.11 6.92
N ARG A 335 3.88 18.16 7.56
CA ARG A 335 4.10 17.79 8.97
C ARG A 335 5.37 16.96 9.16
N LEU A 336 5.66 16.05 8.23
CA LEU A 336 6.88 15.22 8.24
C LEU A 336 8.14 16.07 7.98
N TYR A 337 8.08 16.96 7.00
CA TYR A 337 9.18 17.80 6.48
C TYR A 337 8.83 19.29 6.47
N PRO A 338 8.74 19.95 7.64
CA PRO A 338 8.26 21.33 7.76
C PRO A 338 9.17 22.37 7.09
N ARG A 339 10.41 22.00 6.77
CA ARG A 339 11.36 22.86 6.04
C ARG A 339 11.20 22.80 4.51
N VAL A 340 10.34 21.91 3.99
CA VAL A 340 10.04 21.85 2.55
C VAL A 340 8.76 22.63 2.31
N PRO A 341 8.73 23.58 1.36
CA PRO A 341 7.54 24.36 1.06
C PRO A 341 6.39 23.47 0.60
N SER A 342 5.17 23.93 0.83
CA SER A 342 3.97 23.25 0.33
C SER A 342 3.85 23.40 -1.18
N PRO A 343 3.38 22.38 -1.92
CA PRO A 343 3.17 22.48 -3.35
C PRO A 343 2.01 23.46 -3.65
N THR A 344 2.20 24.34 -4.62
CA THR A 344 1.20 25.34 -5.03
C THR A 344 0.11 24.73 -5.91
N LEU A 345 0.45 23.71 -6.70
CA LEU A 345 -0.45 22.96 -7.60
C LEU A 345 -1.22 23.82 -8.62
N ILE A 346 -0.80 25.07 -8.86
CA ILE A 346 -1.50 26.05 -9.71
C ILE A 346 -1.72 25.51 -11.13
N HIS A 347 -0.70 24.87 -11.69
CA HIS A 347 -0.72 24.31 -13.05
C HIS A 347 -1.74 23.18 -13.25
N TYR A 348 -2.37 22.69 -12.18
CA TYR A 348 -3.29 21.57 -12.25
C TYR A 348 -4.69 21.84 -11.68
N ALA A 349 -4.97 23.09 -11.30
CA ALA A 349 -6.32 23.53 -10.95
C ALA A 349 -7.39 23.27 -12.04
N PRO A 350 -7.13 23.45 -13.36
CA PRO A 350 -8.18 23.24 -14.38
C PRO A 350 -8.62 21.78 -14.56
N GLN A 351 -7.82 20.81 -14.10
CA GLN A 351 -8.18 19.38 -14.07
C GLN A 351 -9.17 19.02 -12.95
N ARG A 352 -9.61 19.99 -12.12
CA ARG A 352 -10.71 19.82 -11.15
C ARG A 352 -12.09 19.70 -11.79
N ARG A 353 -12.23 19.96 -13.10
CA ARG A 353 -13.49 19.65 -13.78
C ARG A 353 -13.67 18.14 -13.70
N GLN A 354 -14.56 17.74 -12.79
CA GLN A 354 -14.95 16.36 -12.49
C GLN A 354 -14.94 15.52 -13.76
N PRO A 355 -14.65 14.21 -13.69
CA PRO A 355 -15.15 13.32 -14.72
C PRO A 355 -16.65 13.60 -14.79
N ARG A 356 -17.09 14.33 -15.83
CA ARG A 356 -18.48 14.28 -16.25
C ARG A 356 -18.65 12.81 -16.49
N ILE A 357 -19.36 12.13 -15.60
CA ILE A 357 -19.97 10.86 -15.92
C ILE A 357 -20.68 11.18 -17.24
N ALA A 358 -20.10 10.72 -18.35
CA ALA A 358 -20.79 10.71 -19.60
C ALA A 358 -21.99 9.82 -19.30
N VAL A 359 -23.11 10.46 -18.96
CA VAL A 359 -24.38 9.78 -18.82
C VAL A 359 -24.57 9.18 -20.19
N ARG A 360 -24.27 7.88 -20.32
CA ARG A 360 -24.61 7.13 -21.51
C ARG A 360 -26.08 7.47 -21.79
N PRO A 361 -26.42 8.04 -22.95
CA PRO A 361 -27.82 8.26 -23.27
C PRO A 361 -28.52 6.92 -23.05
N ARG A 362 -29.55 6.91 -22.19
CA ARG A 362 -30.35 5.71 -21.96
C ARG A 362 -30.83 5.24 -23.33
N PRO A 363 -30.46 4.03 -23.79
CA PRO A 363 -31.06 3.50 -25.00
C PRO A 363 -32.55 3.31 -24.69
N GLY A 364 -33.42 4.01 -25.44
CA GLY A 364 -34.86 3.82 -25.37
C GLY A 364 -35.72 5.00 -24.92
N ARG A 365 -35.19 6.24 -24.82
CA ARG A 365 -36.09 7.41 -24.80
C ARG A 365 -36.24 7.93 -26.24
N PRO A 366 -37.40 7.75 -26.89
CA PRO A 366 -37.64 8.33 -28.21
C PRO A 366 -37.51 9.86 -28.11
N PRO A 367 -37.03 10.51 -29.18
CA PRO A 367 -37.02 11.97 -29.24
C PRO A 367 -38.45 12.46 -29.01
N THR A 368 -38.60 13.39 -28.07
CA THR A 368 -39.86 14.13 -27.93
C THR A 368 -39.94 14.98 -29.18
N GLU A 369 -40.86 14.62 -30.09
CA GLU A 369 -41.17 15.40 -31.28
C GLU A 369 -41.49 16.82 -30.84
N GLY A 370 -40.69 17.76 -31.35
CA GLY A 370 -40.90 19.18 -31.16
C GLY A 370 -42.23 19.57 -31.78
N GLY A 371 -43.16 20.01 -30.92
CA GLY A 371 -44.32 20.78 -31.36
C GLY A 371 -43.82 22.03 -32.08
N SER A 372 -44.10 22.10 -33.38
CA SER A 372 -43.94 23.32 -34.17
C SER A 372 -44.93 24.36 -33.65
N PRO A 373 -44.50 25.60 -33.34
CA PRO A 373 -45.44 26.67 -33.05
C PRO A 373 -46.09 27.12 -34.36
N THR A 374 -47.38 26.83 -34.50
CA THR A 374 -48.24 27.45 -35.52
C THR A 374 -48.38 28.93 -35.18
N LEU A 375 -47.93 29.78 -36.10
CA LEU A 375 -48.26 31.19 -36.17
C LEU A 375 -49.72 31.33 -36.62
N THR A 376 -50.52 32.04 -35.80
CA THR A 376 -51.72 32.78 -36.21
C THR A 376 -51.75 34.08 -35.44
#